data_AF-A0A7Y4R2Z3-F1
#
_entry.id   AF-A0A7Y4R2Z3-F1
#
_cell.length_a   1.000
_cell.length_b   1.000
_cell.length_c   1.000
_cell.angle_alpha   90.00
_cell.angle_beta   90.00
_cell.angle_gamma   90.00
#
_symmetry.space_group_name_H-M   'P 1'
#
loop_
_entity.id
_entity.type
_entity.pdbx_description
1 polymer ?
#
loop_
_entity_poly.entity_id
_entity_poly.type
_entity_poly.pdbx_seq_one_letter_code
_entity_poly.pdbx_strand_id
1 'polypeptide(L)'
;MQKPLLLLAGILITTNLCAQVSSARIKKHIQVLSSDSLEGRGTGTAGEKLALHYIQSQWKEMGVLPKGDGKGYSQKFTFKSGAHGTGAEGTAYNVVGFIDNKAPYTVVIGAHYDHLGLGNQGSSLDANPQNKIHNGADDNASGVAGVLELARYFQTNKVKESTNFLFICFSGEELGLYGSKYFTEQPTIPIDKITYMINMDMVGRLDPTTKSLAVSGTGTSPVWEPLLKNLSSDQLKIKTDSAGVGPSDHTSFYLKNIPVLHFFTGSHSDYHKPSDDVEKINTEGEKQILDLIIRLTEKLNGQPKLAFLTTKNKSMSSARSFKVTMGVMPSYTSNEEGLKVDGVSEGKPAQKAGILTGDVIVQIGDYTIKDIQAYMDSLTKFEKGQTVPVKVKRGSETVTVQVTF
;
A
#
# COMPACT_ATOMS: atom_id res chain seq x y z
N MET A 1 -36.78 -63.89 -21.67
CA MET A 1 -36.70 -62.42 -21.85
C MET A 1 -35.57 -61.89 -20.99
N GLN A 2 -34.38 -61.70 -21.55
CA GLN A 2 -33.26 -61.01 -20.90
C GLN A 2 -33.46 -59.50 -21.09
N LYS A 3 -33.53 -58.75 -19.98
CA LYS A 3 -33.52 -57.27 -20.01
C LYS A 3 -32.07 -56.79 -20.16
N PRO A 4 -31.77 -55.84 -21.05
CA PRO A 4 -30.42 -55.30 -21.16
C PRO A 4 -30.16 -54.35 -20.00
N LEU A 5 -29.02 -54.52 -19.34
CA LEU A 5 -28.49 -53.62 -18.32
C LEU A 5 -27.87 -52.42 -19.05
N LEU A 6 -28.54 -51.27 -19.02
CA LEU A 6 -27.94 -50.01 -19.48
C LEU A 6 -26.87 -49.58 -18.48
N LEU A 7 -25.61 -49.65 -18.88
CA LEU A 7 -24.49 -49.06 -18.15
C LEU A 7 -24.49 -47.55 -18.45
N LEU A 8 -25.01 -46.74 -17.51
CA LEU A 8 -24.87 -45.29 -17.57
C LEU A 8 -23.43 -44.93 -17.20
N ALA A 9 -22.58 -44.69 -18.20
CA ALA A 9 -21.26 -44.12 -17.98
C ALA A 9 -21.43 -42.65 -17.56
N GLY A 10 -21.37 -42.39 -16.26
CA GLY A 10 -21.33 -41.04 -15.72
C GLY A 10 -20.02 -40.36 -16.13
N ILE A 11 -20.11 -39.40 -17.06
CA ILE A 11 -19.01 -38.49 -17.35
C ILE A 11 -18.81 -37.61 -16.12
N LEU A 12 -17.80 -37.92 -15.29
CA LEU A 12 -17.31 -36.98 -14.28
C LEU A 12 -16.67 -35.81 -15.03
N ILE A 13 -17.42 -34.72 -15.19
CA ILE A 13 -16.83 -33.43 -15.53
C ILE A 13 -16.09 -32.96 -14.27
N THR A 14 -14.80 -33.25 -14.19
CA THR A 14 -13.93 -32.62 -13.21
C THR A 14 -13.83 -31.15 -13.59
N THR A 15 -14.63 -30.30 -12.95
CA THR A 15 -14.41 -28.85 -12.99
C THR A 15 -13.04 -28.59 -12.39
N ASN A 16 -12.06 -28.29 -13.24
CA ASN A 16 -10.77 -27.78 -12.79
C ASN A 16 -11.05 -26.42 -12.13
N LEU A 17 -11.19 -26.40 -10.80
CA LEU A 17 -11.18 -25.18 -10.03
C LEU A 17 -9.83 -24.50 -10.27
N CYS A 18 -9.83 -23.45 -11.10
CA CYS A 18 -8.70 -22.54 -11.23
C CYS A 18 -8.39 -21.93 -9.85
N ALA A 19 -7.14 -21.56 -9.58
CA ALA A 19 -6.83 -20.83 -8.35
C ALA A 19 -7.67 -19.54 -8.31
N GLN A 20 -8.23 -19.23 -7.15
CA GLN A 20 -9.05 -18.03 -6.94
C GLN A 20 -8.62 -17.33 -5.66
N VAL A 21 -8.63 -16.00 -5.68
CA VAL A 21 -8.41 -15.18 -4.49
C VAL A 21 -9.53 -15.43 -3.47
N SER A 22 -9.17 -15.54 -2.19
CA SER A 22 -10.13 -15.75 -1.10
C SER A 22 -10.05 -14.66 -0.05
N SER A 23 -11.16 -13.95 0.15
CA SER A 23 -11.33 -12.99 1.24
C SER A 23 -11.15 -13.62 2.62
N ALA A 24 -11.52 -14.89 2.80
CA ALA A 24 -11.30 -15.61 4.05
C ALA A 24 -9.81 -15.85 4.36
N ARG A 25 -8.98 -16.12 3.33
CA ARG A 25 -7.53 -16.25 3.51
C ARG A 25 -6.87 -14.90 3.77
N ILE A 26 -7.25 -13.88 3.01
CA ILE A 26 -6.85 -12.48 3.23
C ILE A 26 -7.13 -12.09 4.69
N LYS A 27 -8.38 -12.27 5.15
CA LYS A 27 -8.78 -11.99 6.53
C LYS A 27 -7.90 -12.71 7.55
N LYS A 28 -7.64 -14.00 7.34
CA LYS A 28 -6.80 -14.80 8.24
C LYS A 28 -5.38 -14.24 8.34
N HIS A 29 -4.77 -13.84 7.21
CA HIS A 29 -3.44 -13.23 7.22
C HIS A 29 -3.42 -11.92 7.99
N ILE A 30 -4.38 -11.04 7.72
CA ILE A 30 -4.49 -9.75 8.42
C ILE A 30 -4.69 -9.97 9.92
N GLN A 31 -5.61 -10.85 10.34
CA GLN A 31 -5.86 -11.17 11.75
C GLN A 31 -4.61 -11.62 12.50
N VAL A 32 -3.73 -12.39 11.86
CA VAL A 32 -2.47 -12.82 12.50
C VAL A 32 -1.51 -11.63 12.56
N LEU A 33 -1.29 -10.97 11.42
CA LEU A 33 -0.30 -9.91 11.27
C LEU A 33 -0.62 -8.71 12.17
N SER A 34 -1.90 -8.35 12.30
CA SER A 34 -2.39 -7.24 13.12
C SER A 34 -2.85 -7.67 14.52
N SER A 35 -2.42 -8.82 15.02
CA SER A 35 -2.75 -9.22 16.39
C SER A 35 -1.84 -8.55 17.42
N ASP A 36 -2.39 -8.27 18.61
CA ASP A 36 -1.63 -7.73 19.76
C ASP A 36 -0.37 -8.55 20.08
N SER A 37 -0.38 -9.86 19.79
CA SER A 37 0.78 -10.75 20.00
C SER A 37 2.01 -10.39 19.15
N LEU A 38 1.83 -9.60 18.09
CA LEU A 38 2.89 -9.07 17.25
C LEU A 38 3.28 -7.64 17.64
N GLU A 39 2.73 -7.10 18.73
CA GLU A 39 3.12 -5.83 19.36
C GLU A 39 3.26 -4.66 18.37
N GLY A 40 2.41 -4.64 17.33
CA GLY A 40 2.38 -3.61 16.30
C GLY A 40 3.56 -3.60 15.33
N ARG A 41 4.35 -4.68 15.27
CA ARG A 41 5.40 -4.91 14.26
C ARG A 41 6.40 -3.76 14.09
N GLY A 42 6.78 -3.09 15.18
CA GLY A 42 7.79 -2.03 15.16
C GLY A 42 9.10 -2.49 14.51
N THR A 43 9.72 -1.68 13.67
CA THR A 43 10.96 -2.05 12.98
C THR A 43 12.04 -2.56 13.97
N GLY A 44 12.63 -3.72 13.70
CA GLY A 44 13.65 -4.39 14.51
C GLY A 44 13.15 -5.06 15.80
N THR A 45 11.86 -4.95 16.15
CA THR A 45 11.31 -5.45 17.42
C THR A 45 11.08 -6.96 17.43
N ALA A 46 10.71 -7.52 18.59
CA ALA A 46 10.30 -8.92 18.71
C ALA A 46 9.02 -9.20 17.90
N GLY A 47 8.06 -8.29 17.94
CA GLY A 47 6.82 -8.35 17.17
C GLY A 47 7.02 -8.44 15.66
N GLU A 48 7.91 -7.61 15.11
CA GLU A 48 8.29 -7.68 13.69
C GLU A 48 8.97 -9.03 13.35
N LYS A 49 9.82 -9.58 14.23
CA LYS A 49 10.43 -10.90 14.01
C LYS A 49 9.39 -12.03 13.99
N LEU A 50 8.33 -11.93 14.80
CA LEU A 50 7.21 -12.87 14.75
C LEU A 50 6.47 -12.78 13.41
N ALA A 51 6.22 -11.56 12.91
CA ALA A 51 5.65 -11.34 11.58
C ALA A 51 6.52 -11.94 10.47
N LEU A 52 7.85 -11.72 10.53
CA LEU A 52 8.80 -12.32 9.60
C LEU A 52 8.72 -13.84 9.59
N HIS A 53 8.71 -14.50 10.76
CA HIS A 53 8.59 -15.96 10.84
C HIS A 53 7.25 -16.46 10.29
N TYR A 54 6.16 -15.71 10.54
CA TYR A 54 4.86 -16.02 9.97
C TYR A 54 4.91 -16.01 8.45
N ILE A 55 5.40 -14.93 7.82
CA ILE A 55 5.52 -14.80 6.36
C ILE A 55 6.36 -15.95 5.77
N GLN A 56 7.52 -16.24 6.37
CA GLN A 56 8.39 -17.35 5.95
C GLN A 56 7.69 -18.71 6.04
N SER A 57 6.90 -18.93 7.09
CA SER A 57 6.15 -20.18 7.26
C SER A 57 5.10 -20.36 6.15
N GLN A 58 4.39 -19.30 5.78
CA GLN A 58 3.37 -19.32 4.74
C GLN A 58 3.99 -19.63 3.37
N TRP A 59 5.09 -18.97 3.01
CA TRP A 59 5.79 -19.27 1.76
C TRP A 59 6.38 -20.67 1.70
N LYS A 60 6.94 -21.16 2.83
CA LYS A 60 7.44 -22.54 2.91
C LYS A 60 6.31 -23.56 2.72
N GLU A 61 5.14 -23.34 3.31
CA GLU A 61 3.96 -24.19 3.14
C GLU A 61 3.46 -24.22 1.69
N MET A 62 3.51 -23.07 1.00
CA MET A 62 3.12 -22.94 -0.40
C MET A 62 4.15 -23.50 -1.39
N GLY A 63 5.39 -23.75 -0.96
CA GLY A 63 6.49 -24.15 -1.83
C GLY A 63 7.10 -22.99 -2.65
N VAL A 64 6.87 -21.74 -2.22
CA VAL A 64 7.59 -20.58 -2.74
C VAL A 64 9.07 -20.71 -2.33
N LEU A 65 10.01 -20.34 -3.20
CA LEU A 65 11.44 -20.51 -2.92
C LEU A 65 12.00 -19.31 -2.14
N PRO A 66 12.96 -19.52 -1.22
CA PRO A 66 13.68 -18.42 -0.58
C PRO A 66 14.57 -17.65 -1.58
N LYS A 67 14.61 -16.31 -1.44
CA LYS A 67 15.46 -15.44 -2.26
C LYS A 67 16.06 -14.25 -1.48
N GLY A 68 16.23 -14.41 -0.17
CA GLY A 68 17.02 -13.52 0.68
C GLY A 68 18.50 -13.90 0.68
N ASP A 69 19.21 -13.49 1.73
CA ASP A 69 20.62 -13.82 1.94
C ASP A 69 20.80 -15.32 2.20
N GLY A 70 21.96 -15.87 1.81
CA GLY A 70 22.40 -17.19 2.26
C GLY A 70 21.42 -18.35 1.99
N LYS A 71 20.75 -18.37 0.83
CA LYS A 71 19.68 -19.33 0.47
C LYS A 71 18.45 -19.33 1.41
N GLY A 72 18.33 -18.34 2.30
CA GLY A 72 17.18 -18.14 3.18
C GLY A 72 16.20 -17.11 2.63
N TYR A 73 15.10 -16.87 3.34
CA TYR A 73 14.11 -15.84 2.98
C TYR A 73 14.51 -14.44 3.43
N SER A 74 15.33 -14.32 4.48
CA SER A 74 15.66 -13.00 5.06
C SER A 74 16.80 -12.33 4.32
N GLN A 75 16.65 -11.05 3.99
CA GLN A 75 17.74 -10.17 3.60
C GLN A 75 18.00 -9.17 4.73
N LYS A 76 19.18 -9.24 5.35
CA LYS A 76 19.54 -8.46 6.53
C LYS A 76 20.05 -7.07 6.14
N PHE A 77 19.65 -6.05 6.89
CA PHE A 77 20.21 -4.70 6.81
C PHE A 77 20.23 -4.00 8.17
N THR A 78 20.95 -2.88 8.24
CA THR A 78 21.02 -2.00 9.41
C THR A 78 20.17 -0.77 9.19
N PHE A 79 19.52 -0.27 10.24
CA PHE A 79 18.75 0.98 10.21
C PHE A 79 19.07 1.83 11.44
N LYS A 80 18.67 3.10 11.43
CA LYS A 80 18.69 3.96 12.61
C LYS A 80 17.26 4.30 12.98
N SER A 81 16.90 4.02 14.23
CA SER A 81 15.59 4.33 14.80
C SER A 81 15.39 5.85 14.96
N GLY A 82 14.16 6.26 15.28
CA GLY A 82 13.82 7.66 15.57
C GLY A 82 13.70 8.55 14.33
N ALA A 83 13.08 9.72 14.52
CA ALA A 83 12.86 10.66 13.43
C ALA A 83 14.18 11.06 12.75
N HIS A 84 14.19 10.99 11.41
CA HIS A 84 15.35 11.33 10.57
C HIS A 84 16.64 10.57 10.90
N GLY A 85 16.56 9.35 11.45
CA GLY A 85 17.72 8.47 11.70
C GLY A 85 18.64 8.95 12.83
N THR A 86 18.07 9.67 13.80
CA THR A 86 18.81 10.23 14.96
C THR A 86 18.92 9.26 16.14
N GLY A 87 18.18 8.16 16.13
CA GLY A 87 18.14 7.16 17.19
C GLY A 87 19.20 6.07 17.05
N ALA A 88 19.05 5.04 17.88
CA ALA A 88 19.98 3.93 17.97
C ALA A 88 20.00 3.10 16.68
N GLU A 89 21.16 2.54 16.35
CA GLU A 89 21.31 1.55 15.29
C GLU A 89 20.62 0.24 15.65
N GLY A 90 19.90 -0.31 14.67
CA GLY A 90 19.18 -1.56 14.76
C GLY A 90 19.45 -2.46 13.57
N THR A 91 18.99 -3.70 13.65
CA THR A 91 19.01 -4.67 12.56
C THR A 91 17.58 -5.03 12.21
N ALA A 92 17.28 -5.02 10.91
CA ALA A 92 16.00 -5.47 10.39
C ALA A 92 16.20 -6.32 9.13
N TYR A 93 15.11 -6.85 8.59
CA TYR A 93 15.16 -7.84 7.53
C TYR A 93 14.05 -7.64 6.52
N ASN A 94 14.36 -7.60 5.24
CA ASN A 94 13.33 -7.87 4.24
C ASN A 94 13.05 -9.38 4.21
N VAL A 95 11.83 -9.77 3.90
CA VAL A 95 11.46 -11.18 3.66
C VAL A 95 11.21 -11.36 2.17
N VAL A 96 11.94 -12.26 1.52
CA VAL A 96 11.97 -12.38 0.05
C VAL A 96 11.69 -13.81 -0.40
N GLY A 97 10.55 -13.99 -1.08
CA GLY A 97 10.10 -15.23 -1.71
C GLY A 97 10.17 -15.17 -3.23
N PHE A 98 10.27 -16.31 -3.90
CA PHE A 98 10.47 -16.37 -5.35
C PHE A 98 9.78 -17.56 -6.01
N ILE A 99 9.16 -17.31 -7.16
CA ILE A 99 8.65 -18.33 -8.08
C ILE A 99 9.52 -18.28 -9.34
N ASP A 100 10.23 -19.38 -9.60
CA ASP A 100 11.13 -19.53 -10.73
C ASP A 100 10.45 -20.23 -11.92
N ASN A 101 9.92 -19.44 -12.84
CA ASN A 101 9.34 -19.95 -14.07
C ASN A 101 10.37 -20.18 -15.19
N LYS A 102 11.66 -20.00 -14.92
CA LYS A 102 12.75 -19.98 -15.92
C LYS A 102 12.56 -18.91 -16.99
N ALA A 103 11.92 -17.80 -16.59
CA ALA A 103 11.67 -16.67 -17.47
C ALA A 103 12.85 -15.69 -17.48
N PRO A 104 13.02 -14.87 -18.54
CA PRO A 104 14.11 -13.90 -18.64
C PRO A 104 13.93 -12.67 -17.74
N TYR A 105 12.70 -12.38 -17.30
CA TYR A 105 12.37 -11.20 -16.51
C TYR A 105 11.55 -11.55 -15.28
N THR A 106 11.60 -10.67 -14.28
CA THR A 106 10.95 -10.85 -12.97
C THR A 106 10.01 -9.69 -12.68
N VAL A 107 8.80 -10.01 -12.25
CA VAL A 107 7.86 -9.04 -11.65
C VAL A 107 8.10 -9.02 -10.15
N VAL A 108 8.20 -7.83 -9.57
CA VAL A 108 8.26 -7.67 -8.11
C VAL A 108 6.86 -7.32 -7.59
N ILE A 109 6.39 -8.02 -6.58
CA ILE A 109 5.15 -7.73 -5.87
C ILE A 109 5.52 -7.54 -4.40
N GLY A 110 5.21 -6.38 -3.83
CA GLY A 110 5.63 -6.06 -2.47
C GLY A 110 4.67 -5.20 -1.67
N ALA A 111 4.94 -5.19 -0.37
CA ALA A 111 4.30 -4.40 0.68
C ALA A 111 5.28 -4.30 1.85
N HIS A 112 5.21 -3.28 2.69
CA HIS A 112 5.95 -3.31 3.96
C HIS A 112 5.19 -4.11 5.01
N TYR A 113 5.90 -4.73 5.93
CA TYR A 113 5.32 -5.54 7.00
C TYR A 113 5.59 -4.99 8.40
N ASP A 114 6.46 -3.99 8.52
CA ASP A 114 6.58 -3.22 9.75
C ASP A 114 5.42 -2.24 9.91
N HIS A 115 5.20 -1.80 11.15
CA HIS A 115 4.33 -0.68 11.49
C HIS A 115 4.89 0.03 12.74
N LEU A 116 4.10 0.83 13.44
CA LEU A 116 4.58 1.75 14.49
C LEU A 116 4.88 1.11 15.86
N GLY A 117 4.64 -0.20 16.03
CA GLY A 117 4.87 -0.91 17.28
C GLY A 117 4.04 -0.34 18.44
N LEU A 118 4.73 0.05 19.52
CA LEU A 118 4.12 0.68 20.69
C LEU A 118 4.03 2.22 20.60
N GLY A 119 4.09 2.79 19.39
CA GLY A 119 4.03 4.23 19.13
C GLY A 119 5.29 5.01 19.51
N ASN A 120 6.37 4.31 19.86
CA ASN A 120 7.62 4.91 20.37
C ASN A 120 8.62 5.29 19.27
N GLN A 121 8.39 4.84 18.02
CA GLN A 121 9.33 5.05 16.92
C GLN A 121 9.05 6.33 16.11
N GLY A 122 7.96 7.04 16.42
CA GLY A 122 7.52 8.25 15.73
C GLY A 122 6.25 8.02 14.92
N SER A 123 5.85 9.04 14.16
CA SER A 123 4.77 9.01 13.15
C SER A 123 3.34 8.71 13.62
N SER A 124 3.12 8.30 14.87
CA SER A 124 1.76 8.09 15.39
C SER A 124 0.92 9.38 15.35
N LEU A 125 -0.35 9.22 14.95
CA LEU A 125 -1.36 10.28 14.92
C LEU A 125 -2.32 10.20 16.11
N ASP A 126 -2.11 9.27 17.05
CA ASP A 126 -2.81 9.25 18.34
C ASP A 126 -2.28 10.39 19.22
N ALA A 127 -3.17 11.03 19.99
CA ALA A 127 -2.80 12.15 20.85
C ALA A 127 -1.91 11.73 22.04
N ASN A 128 -2.02 10.47 22.47
CA ASN A 128 -1.31 9.87 23.59
C ASN A 128 -0.82 8.46 23.20
N PRO A 129 0.13 8.34 22.25
CA PRO A 129 0.44 7.08 21.58
C PRO A 129 1.25 6.10 22.44
N GLN A 130 1.87 6.58 23.53
CA GLN A 130 2.88 5.83 24.27
C GLN A 130 2.30 4.54 24.87
N ASN A 131 2.99 3.43 24.60
CA ASN A 131 2.64 2.09 25.09
C ASN A 131 1.29 1.56 24.58
N LYS A 132 0.73 2.17 23.53
CA LYS A 132 -0.42 1.62 22.83
C LYS A 132 0.06 0.82 21.62
N ILE A 133 -0.49 -0.37 21.45
CA ILE A 133 -0.19 -1.22 20.30
C ILE A 133 -0.82 -0.58 19.06
N HIS A 134 -0.01 -0.35 18.03
CA HIS A 134 -0.48 0.07 16.71
C HIS A 134 -0.56 -1.19 15.87
N ASN A 135 -1.73 -1.82 15.79
CA ASN A 135 -1.89 -3.10 15.12
C ASN A 135 -1.72 -3.00 13.61
N GLY A 136 -2.02 -1.87 12.98
CA GLY A 136 -1.71 -1.63 11.57
C GLY A 136 -2.39 -2.65 10.66
N ALA A 137 -3.71 -2.82 10.81
CA ALA A 137 -4.48 -3.80 10.05
C ALA A 137 -4.59 -3.41 8.58
N ASP A 138 -4.88 -2.14 8.29
CA ASP A 138 -4.81 -1.63 6.92
C ASP A 138 -3.35 -1.29 6.57
N ASP A 139 -2.62 -0.70 7.52
CA ASP A 139 -1.26 -0.19 7.37
C ASP A 139 -0.22 -1.04 8.14
N ASN A 140 0.44 -2.02 7.53
CA ASN A 140 0.20 -2.53 6.19
C ASN A 140 0.02 -4.06 6.19
N ALA A 141 -0.67 -4.58 7.21
CA ALA A 141 -1.04 -6.01 7.23
C ALA A 141 -1.91 -6.39 6.02
N SER A 142 -2.74 -5.48 5.50
CA SER A 142 -3.51 -5.68 4.27
C SER A 142 -2.61 -5.89 3.05
N GLY A 143 -1.59 -5.06 2.82
CA GLY A 143 -0.64 -5.23 1.72
C GLY A 143 0.11 -6.56 1.81
N VAL A 144 0.57 -6.93 3.01
CA VAL A 144 1.25 -8.22 3.23
C VAL A 144 0.33 -9.40 2.98
N ALA A 145 -0.94 -9.34 3.41
CA ALA A 145 -1.94 -10.35 3.10
C ALA A 145 -2.15 -10.48 1.58
N GLY A 146 -2.16 -9.35 0.87
CA GLY A 146 -2.15 -9.30 -0.59
C GLY A 146 -0.94 -10.01 -1.21
N VAL A 147 0.27 -9.74 -0.73
CA VAL A 147 1.50 -10.40 -1.20
C VAL A 147 1.41 -11.92 -1.00
N LEU A 148 0.95 -12.38 0.17
CA LEU A 148 0.81 -13.79 0.50
C LEU A 148 -0.23 -14.49 -0.40
N GLU A 149 -1.39 -13.87 -0.61
CA GLU A 149 -2.46 -14.47 -1.42
C GLU A 149 -2.13 -14.45 -2.93
N LEU A 150 -1.45 -13.42 -3.42
CA LEU A 150 -0.92 -13.39 -4.80
C LEU A 150 0.17 -14.44 -5.00
N ALA A 151 1.08 -14.61 -4.04
CA ALA A 151 2.08 -15.69 -4.07
C ALA A 151 1.41 -17.06 -4.15
N ARG A 152 0.41 -17.32 -3.30
CA ARG A 152 -0.40 -18.54 -3.34
C ARG A 152 -1.09 -18.72 -4.68
N TYR A 153 -1.69 -17.67 -5.23
CA TYR A 153 -2.37 -17.71 -6.53
C TYR A 153 -1.40 -18.14 -7.64
N PHE A 154 -0.30 -17.41 -7.86
CA PHE A 154 0.65 -17.69 -8.95
C PHE A 154 1.40 -19.02 -8.76
N GLN A 155 1.59 -19.46 -7.51
CA GLN A 155 2.19 -20.77 -7.23
C GLN A 155 1.25 -21.94 -7.55
N THR A 156 -0.07 -21.74 -7.50
CA THR A 156 -1.08 -22.83 -7.58
C THR A 156 -2.03 -22.72 -8.77
N ASN A 157 -1.93 -21.68 -9.59
CA ASN A 157 -2.82 -21.44 -10.74
C ASN A 157 -2.64 -22.45 -11.89
N LYS A 158 -1.64 -23.34 -11.83
CA LYS A 158 -1.30 -24.34 -12.85
C LYS A 158 -0.91 -23.74 -14.21
N VAL A 159 -0.58 -22.44 -14.23
CA VAL A 159 -0.08 -21.75 -15.42
C VAL A 159 1.41 -21.47 -15.20
N LYS A 160 2.24 -21.83 -16.19
CA LYS A 160 3.65 -21.42 -16.18
C LYS A 160 3.77 -20.06 -16.85
N GLU A 161 3.86 -19.02 -16.03
CA GLU A 161 3.96 -17.66 -16.55
C GLU A 161 5.28 -17.43 -17.31
N SER A 162 5.26 -16.49 -18.26
CA SER A 162 6.45 -16.05 -19.01
C SER A 162 7.31 -15.05 -18.23
N THR A 163 7.05 -14.88 -16.94
CA THR A 163 7.80 -14.05 -15.99
C THR A 163 8.04 -14.83 -14.71
N ASN A 164 9.15 -14.54 -14.01
CA ASN A 164 9.34 -14.98 -12.64
C ASN A 164 8.64 -14.00 -11.70
N PHE A 165 8.38 -14.42 -10.47
CA PHE A 165 7.84 -13.53 -9.45
C PHE A 165 8.78 -13.46 -8.26
N LEU A 166 9.10 -12.24 -7.84
CA LEU A 166 9.73 -11.94 -6.56
C LEU A 166 8.68 -11.31 -5.65
N PHE A 167 8.36 -11.99 -4.56
CA PHE A 167 7.50 -11.47 -3.51
C PHE A 167 8.38 -10.92 -2.40
N ILE A 168 8.15 -9.68 -1.98
CA ILE A 168 8.98 -9.05 -0.97
C ILE A 168 8.14 -8.30 0.05
N CYS A 169 8.36 -8.62 1.33
CA CYS A 169 7.82 -7.89 2.45
C CYS A 169 8.94 -7.02 3.02
N PHE A 170 8.80 -5.69 2.91
CA PHE A 170 9.82 -4.73 3.32
C PHE A 170 9.73 -4.40 4.80
N SER A 171 10.88 -4.17 5.43
CA SER A 171 10.95 -3.66 6.80
C SER A 171 11.50 -2.23 6.80
N GLY A 172 11.13 -1.43 7.79
CA GLY A 172 11.61 -0.07 8.00
C GLY A 172 11.05 0.94 6.99
N GLU A 173 9.87 0.68 6.43
CA GLU A 173 9.15 1.64 5.58
C GLU A 173 8.82 2.90 6.38
N GLU A 174 8.25 2.70 7.57
CA GLU A 174 7.75 3.74 8.49
C GLU A 174 8.84 4.69 9.00
N LEU A 175 10.09 4.25 8.89
CA LEU A 175 11.29 4.99 9.27
C LEU A 175 11.96 5.68 8.08
N GLY A 176 11.38 5.59 6.89
CA GLY A 176 11.88 6.21 5.66
C GLY A 176 12.41 5.22 4.63
N LEU A 177 11.65 4.15 4.33
CA LEU A 177 11.89 3.22 3.22
C LEU A 177 13.21 2.44 3.32
N TYR A 178 13.68 2.12 4.53
CA TYR A 178 14.99 1.47 4.72
C TYR A 178 15.11 0.16 3.95
N GLY A 179 14.10 -0.71 4.06
CA GLY A 179 14.12 -2.04 3.46
C GLY A 179 14.11 -2.02 1.94
N SER A 180 13.18 -1.29 1.32
CA SER A 180 13.11 -1.18 -0.16
C SER A 180 14.31 -0.45 -0.74
N LYS A 181 14.83 0.58 -0.05
CA LYS A 181 16.07 1.24 -0.44
C LYS A 181 17.25 0.25 -0.40
N TYR A 182 17.40 -0.49 0.69
CA TYR A 182 18.48 -1.48 0.82
C TYR A 182 18.37 -2.56 -0.26
N PHE A 183 17.18 -3.10 -0.51
CA PHE A 183 16.99 -4.11 -1.55
C PHE A 183 17.40 -3.59 -2.92
N THR A 184 17.00 -2.38 -3.29
CA THR A 184 17.33 -1.83 -4.61
C THR A 184 18.79 -1.39 -4.76
N GLU A 185 19.51 -1.21 -3.65
CA GLU A 185 20.96 -0.98 -3.64
C GLU A 185 21.78 -2.27 -3.58
N GLN A 186 21.28 -3.30 -2.92
CA GLN A 186 21.92 -4.61 -2.72
C GLN A 186 20.94 -5.75 -3.10
N PRO A 187 20.54 -5.88 -4.37
CA PRO A 187 19.46 -6.78 -4.75
C PRO A 187 19.90 -8.24 -4.73
N THR A 188 19.02 -9.14 -4.32
CA THR A 188 19.25 -10.60 -4.32
C THR A 188 19.00 -11.27 -5.67
N ILE A 189 18.59 -10.47 -6.66
CA ILE A 189 18.46 -10.83 -8.08
C ILE A 189 19.10 -9.73 -8.93
N PRO A 190 19.51 -10.02 -10.19
CA PRO A 190 19.99 -8.97 -11.07
C PRO A 190 18.90 -7.91 -11.30
N ILE A 191 19.18 -6.66 -10.90
CA ILE A 191 18.19 -5.58 -10.90
C ILE A 191 17.70 -5.24 -12.32
N ASP A 192 18.55 -5.42 -13.32
CA ASP A 192 18.23 -5.25 -14.74
C ASP A 192 17.24 -6.30 -15.27
N LYS A 193 17.00 -7.39 -14.52
CA LYS A 193 15.99 -8.41 -14.86
C LYS A 193 14.61 -8.10 -14.29
N ILE A 194 14.47 -7.08 -13.45
CA ILE A 194 13.17 -6.64 -12.96
C ILE A 194 12.46 -5.86 -14.09
N THR A 195 11.25 -6.30 -14.47
CA THR A 195 10.46 -5.65 -15.54
C THR A 195 9.57 -4.54 -15.01
N TYR A 196 8.97 -4.73 -13.84
CA TYR A 196 8.20 -3.72 -13.11
C TYR A 196 7.98 -4.18 -11.66
N MET A 197 7.55 -3.24 -10.82
CA MET A 197 7.20 -3.48 -9.42
C MET A 197 5.77 -3.02 -9.12
N ILE A 198 5.01 -3.86 -8.43
CA ILE A 198 3.70 -3.55 -7.88
C ILE A 198 3.86 -3.44 -6.36
N ASN A 199 3.50 -2.28 -5.82
CA ASN A 199 3.46 -2.02 -4.38
C ASN A 199 2.01 -1.98 -3.90
N MET A 200 1.73 -2.63 -2.78
CA MET A 200 0.45 -2.56 -2.08
C MET A 200 0.67 -1.95 -0.72
N ASP A 201 -0.06 -0.87 -0.46
CA ASP A 201 -0.01 -0.14 0.80
C ASP A 201 -1.43 0.30 1.15
N MET A 202 -1.93 -0.14 2.30
CA MET A 202 -3.31 0.15 2.74
C MET A 202 -4.35 -0.19 1.64
N VAL A 203 -4.46 -1.49 1.34
CA VAL A 203 -5.37 -2.04 0.33
C VAL A 203 -6.60 -2.71 0.93
N GLY A 204 -6.75 -2.67 2.25
CA GLY A 204 -7.79 -3.32 3.02
C GLY A 204 -9.06 -2.48 3.21
N ARG A 205 -9.04 -1.17 2.93
CA ARG A 205 -10.16 -0.26 3.21
C ARG A 205 -10.83 0.36 1.99
N LEU A 206 -10.93 -0.40 0.90
CA LEU A 206 -11.70 0.00 -0.27
C LEU A 206 -13.13 0.42 0.13
N ASP A 207 -13.46 1.69 -0.10
CA ASP A 207 -14.76 2.25 0.25
C ASP A 207 -15.87 1.57 -0.60
N PRO A 208 -16.90 0.97 0.03
CA PRO A 208 -17.93 0.21 -0.69
C PRO A 208 -18.88 1.08 -1.51
N THR A 209 -18.96 2.38 -1.22
CA THR A 209 -19.81 3.36 -1.89
C THR A 209 -19.10 3.96 -3.11
N THR A 210 -17.88 4.48 -2.91
CA THR A 210 -17.13 5.12 -4.00
C THR A 210 -16.44 4.09 -4.89
N LYS A 211 -16.03 2.95 -4.31
CA LYS A 211 -15.24 1.89 -4.95
C LYS A 211 -13.99 2.41 -5.64
N SER A 212 -13.45 3.51 -5.10
CA SER A 212 -12.32 4.21 -5.70
C SER A 212 -11.01 3.62 -5.22
N LEU A 213 -10.13 3.32 -6.16
CA LEU A 213 -8.79 2.81 -5.92
C LEU A 213 -7.78 3.79 -6.51
N ALA A 214 -6.87 4.33 -5.70
CA ALA A 214 -5.76 5.13 -6.21
C ALA A 214 -4.65 4.20 -6.74
N VAL A 215 -4.16 4.50 -7.93
CA VAL A 215 -3.02 3.83 -8.56
C VAL A 215 -2.01 4.88 -9.02
N SER A 216 -0.92 5.04 -8.27
CA SER A 216 0.18 5.95 -8.61
C SER A 216 1.26 5.22 -9.44
N GLY A 217 2.20 5.96 -10.04
CA GLY A 217 3.27 5.42 -10.87
C GLY A 217 2.90 5.20 -12.34
N THR A 218 1.69 5.58 -12.76
CA THR A 218 1.19 5.29 -14.11
C THR A 218 1.97 5.98 -15.23
N GLY A 219 2.69 7.07 -14.92
CA GLY A 219 3.56 7.76 -15.86
C GLY A 219 4.90 7.06 -16.11
N THR A 220 5.23 6.01 -15.36
CA THR A 220 6.54 5.35 -15.41
C THR A 220 6.71 4.37 -16.57
N SER A 221 5.64 4.08 -17.31
CA SER A 221 5.65 3.27 -18.52
C SER A 221 4.46 3.63 -19.42
N PRO A 222 4.63 3.64 -20.76
CA PRO A 222 3.54 4.00 -21.68
C PRO A 222 2.38 2.98 -21.68
N VAL A 223 2.57 1.79 -21.13
CA VAL A 223 1.54 0.73 -21.12
C VAL A 223 0.50 0.89 -20.01
N TRP A 224 0.78 1.68 -18.96
CA TRP A 224 -0.04 1.74 -17.74
C TRP A 224 -1.39 2.39 -17.94
N GLU A 225 -1.43 3.64 -18.42
CA GLU A 225 -2.69 4.37 -18.58
C GLU A 225 -3.69 3.64 -19.50
N PRO A 226 -3.31 3.15 -20.70
CA PRO A 226 -4.24 2.40 -21.54
C PRO A 226 -4.71 1.09 -20.90
N LEU A 227 -3.82 0.38 -20.21
CA LEU A 227 -4.15 -0.90 -19.56
C LEU A 227 -5.10 -0.70 -18.38
N LEU A 228 -4.80 0.24 -17.48
CA LEU A 228 -5.61 0.53 -16.30
C LEU A 228 -6.99 1.07 -16.70
N LYS A 229 -7.06 1.93 -17.73
CA LYS A 229 -8.35 2.39 -18.27
C LYS A 229 -9.22 1.23 -18.75
N ASN A 230 -8.63 0.22 -19.40
CA ASN A 230 -9.35 -0.97 -19.86
C ASN A 230 -9.75 -1.93 -18.73
N LEU A 231 -9.04 -1.90 -17.59
CA LEU A 231 -9.30 -2.77 -16.45
C LEU A 231 -10.25 -2.14 -15.40
N SER A 232 -10.39 -0.81 -15.41
CA SER A 232 -11.33 -0.07 -14.56
C SER A 232 -12.78 -0.47 -14.85
N SER A 233 -13.63 -0.50 -13.81
CA SER A 233 -15.04 -0.86 -13.94
C SER A 233 -15.91 -0.15 -12.89
N ASP A 234 -17.23 -0.34 -12.96
CA ASP A 234 -18.16 0.15 -11.91
C ASP A 234 -17.97 -0.55 -10.56
N GLN A 235 -17.29 -1.70 -10.54
CA GLN A 235 -16.94 -2.42 -9.31
C GLN A 235 -15.63 -1.92 -8.71
N LEU A 236 -14.75 -1.34 -9.51
CA LEU A 236 -13.47 -0.82 -9.06
C LEU A 236 -13.05 0.36 -9.95
N LYS A 237 -13.25 1.57 -9.45
CA LYS A 237 -12.96 2.82 -10.16
C LYS A 237 -11.52 3.22 -9.92
N ILE A 238 -10.68 3.01 -10.93
CA ILE A 238 -9.26 3.30 -10.85
C ILE A 238 -9.03 4.80 -11.06
N LYS A 239 -8.35 5.45 -10.12
CA LYS A 239 -7.88 6.83 -10.22
C LYS A 239 -6.37 6.83 -10.34
N THR A 240 -5.87 7.32 -11.47
CA THR A 240 -4.45 7.25 -11.78
C THR A 240 -3.72 8.53 -11.36
N ASP A 241 -2.50 8.36 -10.87
CA ASP A 241 -1.53 9.44 -10.70
C ASP A 241 -0.21 9.07 -11.40
N SER A 242 0.25 9.99 -12.24
CA SER A 242 1.44 9.77 -13.06
C SER A 242 2.74 9.74 -12.27
N ALA A 243 2.79 10.27 -11.03
CA ALA A 243 4.03 10.40 -10.27
C ALA A 243 4.65 9.03 -9.95
N GLY A 244 5.94 8.85 -10.27
CA GLY A 244 6.70 7.65 -9.93
C GLY A 244 7.25 7.65 -8.50
N VAL A 245 7.20 8.79 -7.82
CA VAL A 245 7.59 8.95 -6.42
C VAL A 245 6.35 9.18 -5.55
N GLY A 246 6.36 8.59 -4.37
CA GLY A 246 5.30 8.70 -3.37
C GLY A 246 5.79 8.24 -1.99
N PRO A 247 4.95 8.33 -0.96
CA PRO A 247 5.31 7.99 0.42
C PRO A 247 5.22 6.48 0.67
N SER A 248 5.84 5.65 -0.18
CA SER A 248 5.88 4.18 0.00
C SER A 248 6.99 3.55 -0.84
N ASP A 249 7.21 2.24 -0.69
CA ASP A 249 8.38 1.47 -1.17
C ASP A 249 8.61 1.51 -2.69
N HIS A 250 7.56 1.72 -3.50
CA HIS A 250 7.68 1.86 -4.96
C HIS A 250 8.68 2.96 -5.36
N THR A 251 8.83 4.01 -4.55
CA THR A 251 9.81 5.09 -4.78
C THR A 251 11.22 4.56 -4.95
N SER A 252 11.63 3.59 -4.13
CA SER A 252 12.97 3.00 -4.18
C SER A 252 13.25 2.33 -5.53
N PHE A 253 12.23 1.71 -6.14
CA PHE A 253 12.33 1.06 -7.45
C PHE A 253 12.29 2.07 -8.61
N TYR A 254 11.42 3.08 -8.54
CA TYR A 254 11.39 4.17 -9.51
C TYR A 254 12.74 4.87 -9.64
N LEU A 255 13.43 5.11 -8.51
CA LEU A 255 14.77 5.71 -8.49
C LEU A 255 15.86 4.83 -9.13
N LYS A 256 15.56 3.56 -9.44
CA LYS A 256 16.42 2.66 -10.21
C LYS A 256 15.94 2.46 -11.66
N ASN A 257 15.08 3.35 -12.16
CA ASN A 257 14.50 3.30 -13.51
C ASN A 257 13.67 2.02 -13.77
N ILE A 258 12.96 1.55 -12.76
CA ILE A 258 12.03 0.43 -12.87
C ILE A 258 10.61 1.00 -12.94
N PRO A 259 9.76 0.59 -13.90
CA PRO A 259 8.35 0.95 -13.90
C PRO A 259 7.65 0.47 -12.63
N VAL A 260 6.83 1.32 -12.04
CA VAL A 260 6.14 1.01 -10.79
C VAL A 260 4.65 1.29 -10.87
N LEU A 261 3.87 0.54 -10.10
CA LEU A 261 2.50 0.87 -9.75
C LEU A 261 2.35 0.76 -8.24
N HIS A 262 1.66 1.73 -7.65
CA HIS A 262 1.35 1.75 -6.23
C HIS A 262 -0.16 1.75 -6.02
N PHE A 263 -0.67 0.71 -5.37
CA PHE A 263 -2.10 0.50 -5.11
C PHE A 263 -2.43 0.94 -3.68
N PHE A 264 -3.39 1.87 -3.56
CA PHE A 264 -3.76 2.48 -2.28
C PHE A 264 -5.27 2.77 -2.22
N THR A 265 -5.92 2.43 -1.11
CA THR A 265 -7.37 2.67 -0.93
C THR A 265 -7.71 4.05 -0.37
N GLY A 266 -6.70 4.85 -0.01
CA GLY A 266 -6.86 6.19 0.54
C GLY A 266 -6.61 6.23 2.05
N SER A 267 -6.42 7.43 2.58
CA SER A 267 -6.25 7.63 4.02
C SER A 267 -7.58 7.50 4.76
N HIS A 268 -7.52 7.35 6.07
CA HIS A 268 -8.70 7.27 6.93
C HIS A 268 -8.38 7.74 8.35
N SER A 269 -9.41 8.03 9.15
CA SER A 269 -9.26 8.55 10.51
C SER A 269 -8.44 7.68 11.47
N ASP A 270 -8.34 6.39 11.19
CA ASP A 270 -7.57 5.41 11.99
C ASP A 270 -6.08 5.30 11.59
N TYR A 271 -5.65 5.97 10.51
CA TYR A 271 -4.30 5.88 9.98
C TYR A 271 -3.26 6.28 11.05
N HIS A 272 -2.20 5.48 11.19
CA HIS A 272 -1.15 5.65 12.20
C HIS A 272 -1.68 5.74 13.65
N LYS A 273 -2.76 5.04 13.96
CA LYS A 273 -3.34 5.00 15.32
C LYS A 273 -3.54 3.56 15.79
N PRO A 274 -3.63 3.34 17.11
CA PRO A 274 -4.03 2.05 17.68
C PRO A 274 -5.39 1.53 17.19
N SER A 275 -6.23 2.39 16.63
CA SER A 275 -7.55 2.03 16.10
C SER A 275 -7.53 1.47 14.67
N ASP A 276 -6.38 1.41 14.00
CA ASP A 276 -6.24 0.68 12.73
C ASP A 276 -6.20 -0.83 12.99
N ASP A 277 -7.39 -1.41 13.15
CA ASP A 277 -7.60 -2.79 13.56
C ASP A 277 -8.51 -3.59 12.59
N VAL A 278 -8.44 -4.91 12.71
CA VAL A 278 -8.94 -5.88 11.73
C VAL A 278 -10.44 -5.79 11.47
N GLU A 279 -11.22 -5.29 12.43
CA GLU A 279 -12.67 -5.05 12.28
C GLU A 279 -13.00 -3.97 11.26
N LYS A 280 -12.03 -3.13 10.89
CA LYS A 280 -12.21 -2.04 9.91
C LYS A 280 -11.97 -2.47 8.46
N ILE A 281 -11.46 -3.68 8.25
CA ILE A 281 -11.02 -4.16 6.94
C ILE A 281 -12.19 -4.67 6.10
N ASN A 282 -12.25 -4.19 4.86
CA ASN A 282 -13.12 -4.67 3.80
C ASN A 282 -12.38 -5.71 2.93
N THR A 283 -12.34 -6.95 3.38
CA THR A 283 -11.61 -8.04 2.70
C THR A 283 -12.20 -8.44 1.34
N GLU A 284 -13.48 -8.15 1.08
CA GLU A 284 -14.07 -8.33 -0.27
C GLU A 284 -13.62 -7.23 -1.23
N GLY A 285 -13.39 -6.02 -0.71
CA GLY A 285 -12.77 -4.93 -1.46
C GLY A 285 -11.32 -5.23 -1.81
N GLU A 286 -10.54 -5.69 -0.82
CA GLU A 286 -9.15 -6.11 -1.04
C GLU A 286 -9.04 -7.25 -2.06
N LYS A 287 -9.91 -8.26 -1.97
CA LYS A 287 -10.01 -9.32 -2.98
C LYS A 287 -10.17 -8.78 -4.39
N GLN A 288 -11.04 -7.78 -4.60
CA GLN A 288 -11.24 -7.16 -5.92
C GLN A 288 -9.97 -6.46 -6.43
N ILE A 289 -9.17 -5.88 -5.53
CA ILE A 289 -7.88 -5.27 -5.86
C ILE A 289 -6.87 -6.34 -6.27
N LEU A 290 -6.80 -7.48 -5.55
CA LEU A 290 -5.91 -8.59 -5.94
C LEU A 290 -6.33 -9.22 -7.27
N ASP A 291 -7.64 -9.39 -7.51
CA ASP A 291 -8.17 -9.86 -8.80
C ASP A 291 -7.85 -8.87 -9.94
N LEU A 292 -7.79 -7.56 -9.68
CA LEU A 292 -7.29 -6.57 -10.63
C LEU A 292 -5.78 -6.76 -10.90
N ILE A 293 -4.97 -6.93 -9.86
CA ILE A 293 -3.51 -7.13 -9.97
C ILE A 293 -3.20 -8.40 -10.78
N ILE A 294 -3.95 -9.48 -10.56
CA ILE A 294 -3.85 -10.72 -11.35
C ILE A 294 -4.12 -10.43 -12.81
N ARG A 295 -5.28 -9.83 -13.14
CA ARG A 295 -5.64 -9.51 -14.54
C ARG A 295 -4.62 -8.59 -15.21
N LEU A 296 -4.08 -7.61 -14.48
CA LEU A 296 -3.03 -6.72 -14.96
C LEU A 296 -1.77 -7.51 -15.30
N THR A 297 -1.33 -8.37 -14.39
CA THR A 297 -0.13 -9.21 -14.55
C THR A 297 -0.29 -10.18 -15.72
N GLU A 298 -1.45 -10.84 -15.83
CA GLU A 298 -1.78 -11.75 -16.92
C GLU A 298 -1.80 -11.05 -18.28
N LYS A 299 -2.32 -9.82 -18.36
CA LYS A 299 -2.32 -9.03 -19.61
C LYS A 299 -0.92 -8.66 -20.09
N LEU A 300 0.03 -8.55 -19.17
CA LEU A 300 1.44 -8.27 -19.46
C LEU A 300 2.27 -9.54 -19.62
N ASN A 301 1.71 -10.71 -19.30
CA ASN A 301 2.44 -11.96 -19.41
C ASN A 301 2.81 -12.24 -20.87
N GLY A 302 4.08 -12.59 -21.10
CA GLY A 302 4.62 -12.82 -22.44
C GLY A 302 4.99 -11.55 -23.21
N GLN A 303 4.74 -10.36 -22.66
CA GLN A 303 5.24 -9.11 -23.24
C GLN A 303 6.75 -8.94 -23.00
N PRO A 304 7.45 -8.18 -23.85
CA PRO A 304 8.85 -7.83 -23.59
C PRO A 304 8.99 -7.01 -22.30
N LYS A 305 10.23 -6.86 -21.82
CA LYS A 305 10.54 -5.99 -20.67
C LYS A 305 9.93 -4.60 -20.90
N LEU A 306 9.23 -4.08 -19.91
CA LEU A 306 8.55 -2.80 -20.04
C LEU A 306 9.55 -1.65 -20.16
N ALA A 307 9.18 -0.67 -21.00
CA ALA A 307 9.92 0.57 -21.12
C ALA A 307 9.71 1.42 -19.86
N PHE A 308 10.78 2.05 -19.38
CA PHE A 308 10.74 3.03 -18.30
C PHE A 308 10.67 4.45 -18.85
N LEU A 309 9.86 5.28 -18.23
CA LEU A 309 9.79 6.72 -18.47
C LEU A 309 10.02 7.45 -17.15
N THR A 310 10.92 8.43 -17.15
CA THR A 310 11.04 9.38 -16.05
C THR A 310 9.78 10.24 -16.02
N THR A 311 9.12 10.29 -14.87
CA THR A 311 7.93 11.11 -14.71
C THR A 311 8.37 12.55 -14.51
N LYS A 312 7.63 13.51 -15.09
CA LYS A 312 7.75 14.90 -14.64
C LYS A 312 7.28 14.88 -13.19
N ASN A 313 8.22 14.83 -12.25
CA ASN A 313 7.93 15.23 -10.90
C ASN A 313 7.44 16.66 -11.07
N LYS A 314 6.11 16.89 -10.96
CA LYS A 314 5.60 18.22 -10.58
C LYS A 314 6.45 18.52 -9.38
N SER A 315 7.40 19.45 -9.56
CA SER A 315 8.65 19.56 -8.80
C SER A 315 8.54 18.89 -7.43
N MET A 316 9.55 18.11 -7.04
CA MET A 316 9.97 18.23 -5.64
C MET A 316 10.30 19.71 -5.47
N SER A 317 9.27 20.51 -5.19
CA SER A 317 9.35 21.85 -4.72
C SER A 317 10.34 21.71 -3.59
N SER A 318 11.50 22.35 -3.74
CA SER A 318 12.44 22.66 -2.68
C SER A 318 11.84 22.30 -1.32
N ALA A 319 12.34 21.24 -0.67
CA ALA A 319 11.80 20.67 0.56
C ALA A 319 10.85 21.65 1.27
N ARG A 320 9.53 21.50 1.04
CA ARG A 320 8.54 22.45 1.57
C ARG A 320 8.66 22.39 3.08
N SER A 321 9.26 23.42 3.67
CA SER A 321 9.30 23.56 5.13
C SER A 321 7.95 24.11 5.55
N PHE A 322 7.14 23.25 6.17
CA PHE A 322 5.87 23.66 6.75
C PHE A 322 6.14 24.20 8.15
N LYS A 323 5.74 25.45 8.39
CA LYS A 323 5.78 26.06 9.73
C LYS A 323 4.56 25.68 10.58
N VAL A 324 3.50 25.21 9.91
CA VAL A 324 2.20 24.92 10.49
C VAL A 324 1.65 23.59 9.98
N THR A 325 0.68 23.03 10.71
CA THR A 325 -0.14 21.92 10.24
C THR A 325 -1.60 22.20 10.54
N MET A 326 -2.50 21.79 9.66
CA MET A 326 -3.94 21.88 9.91
C MET A 326 -4.46 20.65 10.66
N GLY A 327 -3.83 19.49 10.49
CA GLY A 327 -4.27 18.21 11.07
C GLY A 327 -5.44 17.55 10.35
N VAL A 328 -5.59 17.76 9.04
CA VAL A 328 -6.51 16.99 8.18
C VAL A 328 -5.74 15.90 7.41
N MET A 329 -6.42 14.78 7.15
CA MET A 329 -5.96 13.72 6.25
C MET A 329 -6.63 13.93 4.88
N PRO A 330 -5.86 14.26 3.83
CA PRO A 330 -6.41 14.54 2.51
C PRO A 330 -6.91 13.26 1.84
N SER A 331 -7.98 13.37 1.07
CA SER A 331 -8.47 12.28 0.23
C SER A 331 -7.70 12.18 -1.07
N TYR A 332 -6.93 11.10 -1.21
CA TYR A 332 -6.21 10.74 -2.44
C TYR A 332 -7.12 10.08 -3.49
N THR A 333 -8.31 9.67 -3.07
CA THR A 333 -9.29 8.97 -3.91
C THR A 333 -10.48 9.87 -4.25
N SER A 334 -10.43 11.18 -4.02
CA SER A 334 -11.49 12.13 -4.42
C SER A 334 -11.32 12.64 -5.86
N ASN A 335 -12.42 13.02 -6.52
CA ASN A 335 -12.43 13.73 -7.82
C ASN A 335 -13.04 15.14 -7.68
N GLU A 336 -13.36 15.56 -6.46
CA GLU A 336 -14.02 16.82 -6.20
C GLU A 336 -13.02 17.97 -6.33
N GLU A 337 -13.45 19.12 -6.87
CA GLU A 337 -12.63 20.34 -6.85
C GLU A 337 -12.51 20.84 -5.40
N GLY A 338 -11.28 20.88 -4.90
CA GLY A 338 -10.96 21.17 -3.50
C GLY A 338 -10.17 20.04 -2.84
N LEU A 339 -9.99 20.14 -1.52
CA LEU A 339 -9.41 19.08 -0.71
C LEU A 339 -10.50 18.40 0.11
N LYS A 340 -10.93 17.22 -0.33
CA LYS A 340 -11.79 16.35 0.50
C LYS A 340 -10.99 15.83 1.71
N VAL A 341 -11.61 15.86 2.88
CA VAL A 341 -11.03 15.45 4.15
C VAL A 341 -11.50 14.02 4.50
N ASP A 342 -10.59 13.05 4.47
CA ASP A 342 -10.88 11.66 4.86
C ASP A 342 -10.73 11.44 6.38
N GLY A 343 -10.07 12.36 7.07
CA GLY A 343 -9.90 12.30 8.52
C GLY A 343 -9.46 13.62 9.13
N VAL A 344 -9.77 13.79 10.41
CA VAL A 344 -9.35 14.94 11.21
C VAL A 344 -8.64 14.43 12.46
N SER A 345 -7.44 14.95 12.71
CA SER A 345 -6.61 14.57 13.86
C SER A 345 -7.08 15.26 15.13
N GLU A 346 -7.11 14.51 16.23
CA GLU A 346 -7.56 15.01 17.53
C GLU A 346 -6.61 16.09 18.08
N GLY A 347 -7.18 17.13 18.70
CA GLY A 347 -6.45 18.24 19.30
C GLY A 347 -5.76 19.19 18.31
N LYS A 348 -5.84 18.93 17.00
CA LYS A 348 -5.22 19.74 15.95
C LYS A 348 -6.13 20.91 15.51
N PRO A 349 -5.58 21.93 14.82
CA PRO A 349 -6.31 23.12 14.40
C PRO A 349 -7.64 22.85 13.68
N ALA A 350 -7.69 21.88 12.76
CA ALA A 350 -8.91 21.51 12.04
C ALA A 350 -10.04 21.07 12.97
N GLN A 351 -9.75 20.18 13.92
CA GLN A 351 -10.76 19.69 14.86
C GLN A 351 -11.27 20.83 15.74
N LYS A 352 -10.37 21.67 16.26
CA LYS A 352 -10.71 22.83 17.10
C LYS A 352 -11.56 23.85 16.36
N ALA A 353 -11.35 24.00 15.05
CA ALA A 353 -12.13 24.86 14.18
C ALA A 353 -13.46 24.24 13.73
N GLY A 354 -13.72 22.95 14.04
CA GLY A 354 -14.95 22.26 13.66
C GLY A 354 -14.98 21.77 12.21
N ILE A 355 -13.82 21.55 11.58
CA ILE A 355 -13.72 20.82 10.30
C ILE A 355 -14.01 19.33 10.58
N LEU A 356 -14.79 18.69 9.71
CA LEU A 356 -15.24 17.31 9.87
C LEU A 356 -14.74 16.42 8.72
N THR A 357 -14.66 15.11 8.97
CA THR A 357 -14.52 14.11 7.90
C THR A 357 -15.66 14.25 6.89
N GLY A 358 -15.34 14.22 5.61
CA GLY A 358 -16.27 14.43 4.51
C GLY A 358 -16.40 15.89 4.04
N ASP A 359 -15.87 16.87 4.79
CA ASP A 359 -15.78 18.25 4.32
C ASP A 359 -14.84 18.35 3.09
N VAL A 360 -15.11 19.30 2.20
CA VAL A 360 -14.21 19.67 1.10
C VAL A 360 -13.70 21.09 1.30
N ILE A 361 -12.42 21.25 1.63
CA ILE A 361 -11.79 22.57 1.77
C ILE A 361 -11.61 23.19 0.39
N VAL A 362 -12.19 24.36 0.17
CA VAL A 362 -12.15 25.08 -1.13
C VAL A 362 -11.37 26.40 -1.06
N GLN A 363 -11.11 26.92 0.14
CA GLN A 363 -10.35 28.15 0.33
C GLN A 363 -9.71 28.19 1.73
N ILE A 364 -8.45 28.63 1.83
CA ILE A 364 -7.75 28.93 3.09
C ILE A 364 -7.20 30.35 3.00
N GLY A 365 -7.74 31.28 3.79
CA GLY A 365 -7.40 32.70 3.67
C GLY A 365 -7.71 33.21 2.27
N ASP A 366 -6.72 33.79 1.61
CA ASP A 366 -6.83 34.30 0.23
C ASP A 366 -6.51 33.23 -0.83
N TYR A 367 -6.19 32.00 -0.43
CA TYR A 367 -5.75 30.94 -1.34
C TYR A 367 -6.89 29.99 -1.68
N THR A 368 -7.25 29.93 -2.97
CA THR A 368 -8.19 28.94 -3.49
C THR A 368 -7.55 27.55 -3.50
N ILE A 369 -8.27 26.57 -2.95
CA ILE A 369 -7.84 25.18 -2.91
C ILE A 369 -8.59 24.42 -3.99
N LYS A 370 -7.88 23.98 -5.02
CA LYS A 370 -8.45 23.19 -6.13
C LYS A 370 -8.10 21.70 -6.05
N ASP A 371 -6.98 21.39 -5.41
CA ASP A 371 -6.45 20.05 -5.24
C ASP A 371 -5.54 19.98 -4.00
N ILE A 372 -5.02 18.78 -3.70
CA ILE A 372 -4.07 18.53 -2.61
C ILE A 372 -2.83 19.43 -2.74
N GLN A 373 -2.40 19.73 -3.95
CA GLN A 373 -1.20 20.52 -4.18
C GLN A 373 -1.41 21.98 -3.78
N ALA A 374 -2.51 22.59 -4.21
CA ALA A 374 -2.90 23.94 -3.78
C ALA A 374 -3.03 24.03 -2.25
N TYR A 375 -3.61 22.99 -1.62
CA TYR A 375 -3.67 22.89 -0.17
C TYR A 375 -2.28 22.91 0.47
N MET A 376 -1.39 22.02 0.05
CA MET A 376 -0.03 21.95 0.61
C MET A 376 0.74 23.26 0.37
N ASP A 377 0.65 23.85 -0.82
CA ASP A 377 1.30 25.14 -1.10
C ASP A 377 0.77 26.26 -0.20
N SER A 378 -0.53 26.29 0.10
CA SER A 378 -1.12 27.29 0.99
C SER A 378 -0.54 27.22 2.41
N LEU A 379 -0.27 26.02 2.95
CA LEU A 379 0.27 25.85 4.31
C LEU A 379 1.67 26.46 4.47
N THR A 380 2.42 26.63 3.39
CA THR A 380 3.74 27.31 3.44
C THR A 380 3.65 28.82 3.70
N LYS A 381 2.43 29.38 3.64
CA LYS A 381 2.17 30.83 3.72
C LYS A 381 1.72 31.31 5.09
N PHE A 382 1.55 30.40 6.05
CA PHE A 382 1.01 30.72 7.37
C PHE A 382 2.02 30.48 8.48
N GLU A 383 1.85 31.21 9.59
CA GLU A 383 2.69 31.14 10.77
C GLU A 383 1.93 30.53 11.96
N LYS A 384 2.67 29.94 12.90
CA LYS A 384 2.08 29.39 14.14
C LYS A 384 1.39 30.51 14.94
N GLY A 385 0.18 30.23 15.42
CA GLY A 385 -0.68 31.17 16.12
C GLY A 385 -1.53 32.07 15.22
N GLN A 386 -1.34 32.02 13.90
CA GLN A 386 -2.15 32.79 12.96
C GLN A 386 -3.55 32.18 12.83
N THR A 387 -4.58 33.01 12.98
CA THR A 387 -5.97 32.63 12.71
C THR A 387 -6.36 33.04 11.29
N VAL A 388 -6.86 32.08 10.51
CA VAL A 388 -7.19 32.25 9.09
C VAL A 388 -8.59 31.69 8.81
N PRO A 389 -9.45 32.41 8.04
CA PRO A 389 -10.74 31.86 7.61
C PRO A 389 -10.53 30.72 6.62
N VAL A 390 -11.23 29.61 6.81
CA VAL A 390 -11.21 28.44 5.93
C VAL A 390 -12.62 28.14 5.48
N LYS A 391 -12.84 28.11 4.16
CA LYS A 391 -14.14 27.73 3.59
C LYS A 391 -14.15 26.25 3.26
N VAL A 392 -15.17 25.56 3.76
CA VAL A 392 -15.41 24.14 3.50
C VAL A 392 -16.80 23.96 2.90
N LYS A 393 -16.92 23.06 1.93
CA LYS A 393 -18.21 22.52 1.51
C LYS A 393 -18.55 21.35 2.44
N ARG A 394 -19.72 21.43 3.08
CA ARG A 394 -20.27 20.39 3.96
C ARG A 394 -21.61 19.95 3.39
N GLY A 395 -21.61 18.84 2.67
CA GLY A 395 -22.76 18.48 1.84
C GLY A 395 -23.03 19.57 0.79
N SER A 396 -24.22 20.15 0.79
CA SER A 396 -24.61 21.23 -0.13
C SER A 396 -24.27 22.64 0.35
N GLU A 397 -23.85 22.80 1.61
CA GLU A 397 -23.61 24.12 2.22
C GLU A 397 -22.13 24.49 2.16
N THR A 398 -21.84 25.80 2.10
CA THR A 398 -20.48 26.32 2.28
C THR A 398 -20.39 27.00 3.64
N VAL A 399 -19.53 26.47 4.50
CA VAL A 399 -19.30 26.96 5.86
C VAL A 399 -17.92 27.61 5.92
N THR A 400 -17.80 28.74 6.63
CA THR A 400 -16.49 29.34 6.93
C THR A 400 -16.16 29.12 8.40
N VAL A 401 -15.00 28.53 8.67
CA VAL A 401 -14.48 28.28 10.02
C VAL A 401 -13.17 29.03 10.24
N GLN A 402 -12.90 29.43 11.49
CA GLN A 402 -11.65 30.11 11.84
C GLN A 402 -10.63 29.07 12.31
N VAL A 403 -9.59 28.82 11.52
CA VAL A 403 -8.51 27.90 11.88
C VAL A 403 -7.34 28.69 12.48
N THR A 404 -6.93 28.34 13.68
CA THR A 404 -5.72 28.89 14.31
C THR A 404 -4.60 27.86 14.27
N PHE A 405 -3.53 28.16 13.54
CA PHE A 405 -2.43 27.24 13.24
C PHE A 405 -1.45 26.99 14.38
#